data_AF-A0A3D3CK27-F1
#
_entry.id   AF-A0A3D3CK27-F1
#
_cell.length_a   1.000
_cell.length_b   1.000
_cell.length_c   1.000
_cell.angle_alpha   90.00
_cell.angle_beta   90.00
_cell.angle_gamma   90.00
#
_symmetry.space_group_name_H-M   'P 1'
#
loop_
_entity.id
_entity.type
_entity.pdbx_description
1 polymer ?
#
loop_
_entity_poly.entity_id
_entity_poly.type
_entity_poly.pdbx_seq_one_letter_code
_entity_poly.pdbx_strand_id
1 'polypeptide(L)'
;MNLNLFVWRQKRTDEKGAMERYEAKDISPEMSFLEMLDMVNEGLIKKGMEPIAFDHDCREGICGMCSQVINGIPHGPKEKTTTCQLHMRNFRDGDTIYIEPFRAKAFPVIKDLIIDRSA
;
A
#
# COMPACT_ATOMS: atom_id res chain seq x y z
N MET A 1 8.19 11.64 9.80
CA MET A 1 8.49 10.33 10.40
C MET A 1 9.15 9.46 9.35
N ASN A 2 10.00 8.52 9.78
CA ASN A 2 10.71 7.58 8.94
C ASN A 2 10.17 6.17 9.21
N LEU A 3 9.83 5.43 8.17
CA LEU A 3 9.19 4.12 8.28
C LEU A 3 9.92 3.09 7.42
N ASN A 4 9.91 1.84 7.88
CA ASN A 4 10.36 0.69 7.11
C ASN A 4 9.14 0.01 6.50
N LEU A 5 9.06 -0.03 5.18
CA LEU A 5 7.97 -0.69 4.48
C LEU A 5 8.43 -2.05 3.96
N PHE A 6 7.66 -3.10 4.22
CA PHE A 6 7.76 -4.38 3.54
C PHE A 6 6.53 -4.51 2.65
N VAL A 7 6.73 -4.36 1.35
CA VAL A 7 5.63 -4.30 0.38
C VAL A 7 5.67 -5.54 -0.49
N TRP A 8 4.52 -6.18 -0.65
CA TRP A 8 4.37 -7.28 -1.59
C TRP A 8 4.58 -6.79 -3.02
N ARG A 9 5.57 -7.37 -3.70
CA ARG A 9 5.85 -7.16 -5.11
C ARG A 9 5.55 -8.42 -5.90
N GLN A 10 4.87 -8.27 -7.03
CA GLN A 10 4.52 -9.37 -7.91
C GLN A 10 4.29 -8.82 -9.31
N LYS A 11 5.04 -9.29 -10.31
CA LYS A 11 5.01 -8.70 -11.65
C LYS A 11 3.70 -8.98 -12.40
N ARG A 12 3.12 -10.17 -12.20
CA ARG A 12 1.90 -10.65 -12.86
C ARG A 12 1.27 -11.82 -12.08
N THR A 13 0.03 -12.16 -12.39
CA THR A 13 -0.77 -13.18 -11.69
C THR A 13 -0.13 -14.58 -11.63
N ASP A 14 0.62 -14.97 -12.66
CA ASP A 14 1.29 -16.27 -12.80
C ASP A 14 2.73 -16.31 -12.23
N GLU A 15 3.23 -15.18 -11.71
CA GLU A 15 4.54 -15.11 -11.08
C GLU A 15 4.45 -15.16 -9.54
N LYS A 16 5.46 -15.76 -8.91
CA LYS A 16 5.58 -15.74 -7.44
C LYS A 16 5.92 -14.33 -6.98
N GLY A 17 5.08 -13.75 -6.14
CA GLY A 17 5.41 -12.51 -5.44
C GLY A 17 6.32 -12.73 -4.23
N ALA A 18 6.91 -11.63 -3.75
CA ALA A 18 7.77 -11.59 -2.58
C ALA A 18 7.62 -10.26 -1.84
N MET A 19 8.06 -10.23 -0.59
CA MET A 19 8.16 -8.97 0.16
C MET A 19 9.46 -8.26 -0.20
N GLU A 20 9.35 -7.00 -0.59
CA GLU A 20 10.51 -6.11 -0.79
C GLU A 20 10.51 -4.99 0.24
N ARG A 21 11.71 -4.58 0.64
CA ARG A 21 11.89 -3.52 1.65
C ARG A 21 12.10 -2.16 0.99
N TYR A 22 11.39 -1.15 1.48
CA TYR A 22 11.56 0.24 1.12
C TYR A 22 11.65 1.13 2.38
N GLU A 23 12.25 2.30 2.22
CA GLU A 23 12.27 3.33 3.25
C GLU A 23 11.33 4.46 2.83
N ALA A 24 10.40 4.81 3.71
CA ALA A 24 9.60 6.02 3.57
C ALA A 24 10.17 7.07 4.52
N LYS A 25 10.81 8.10 3.94
CA LYS A 25 11.53 9.14 4.70
C LYS A 25 10.74 10.43 4.79
N ASP A 26 10.88 11.11 5.92
CA ASP A 26 10.32 12.45 6.14
C ASP A 26 8.80 12.55 5.91
N ILE A 27 8.08 11.47 6.19
CA ILE A 27 6.63 11.37 6.00
C ILE A 27 5.89 12.25 7.01
N SER A 28 5.02 13.12 6.53
CA SER A 28 4.17 13.93 7.42
C SER A 28 3.12 13.05 8.10
N PRO A 29 2.86 13.21 9.41
CA PRO A 29 1.74 12.53 10.09
C PRO A 29 0.36 12.85 9.48
N GLU A 30 0.24 13.97 8.76
CA GLU A 30 -1.00 14.41 8.11
C GLU A 30 -1.21 13.81 6.72
N MET A 31 -0.20 13.16 6.15
CA MET A 31 -0.40 12.39 4.92
C MET A 31 -1.32 11.21 5.18
N SER A 32 -2.12 10.89 4.17
CA SER A 32 -2.76 9.60 4.03
C SER A 32 -1.73 8.51 3.73
N PHE A 33 -2.13 7.26 3.91
CA PHE A 33 -1.32 6.09 3.61
C PHE A 33 -0.97 6.00 2.11
N LEU A 34 -1.90 6.41 1.24
CA LEU A 34 -1.66 6.43 -0.20
C LEU A 34 -0.70 7.55 -0.61
N GLU A 35 -0.79 8.73 -0.01
CA GLU A 35 0.18 9.82 -0.27
C GLU A 35 1.59 9.42 0.19
N MET A 36 1.70 8.66 1.29
CA MET A 36 2.98 8.09 1.70
C MET A 36 3.53 7.10 0.65
N LEU A 37 2.69 6.24 0.08
CA LEU A 37 3.11 5.35 -1.02
C LEU A 37 3.44 6.14 -2.30
N ASP A 38 2.73 7.22 -2.60
CA ASP A 38 3.05 8.12 -3.73
C ASP A 38 4.46 8.71 -3.57
N MET A 39 4.81 9.21 -2.37
CA MET A 39 6.17 9.70 -2.07
C MET A 39 7.25 8.63 -2.25
N VAL A 40 6.98 7.41 -1.80
CA VAL A 40 7.91 6.28 -2.00
C VAL A 40 8.08 6.01 -3.50
N ASN A 41 6.98 5.98 -4.25
CA ASN A 41 6.98 5.78 -5.69
C ASN A 41 7.75 6.87 -6.43
N GLU A 42 7.59 8.14 -6.07
CA GLU A 42 8.41 9.22 -6.63
C GLU A 42 9.91 8.97 -6.43
N GLY A 43 10.31 8.49 -5.25
CA GLY A 43 11.68 8.11 -4.95
C GLY A 43 12.19 6.94 -5.81
N LEU A 44 11.34 5.94 -6.06
CA LEU A 44 11.66 4.81 -6.94
C LEU A 44 11.83 5.28 -8.40
N ILE A 45 10.91 6.09 -8.89
CA ILE A 45 10.93 6.63 -10.26
C ILE A 45 12.19 7.45 -10.49
N LYS A 46 12.57 8.32 -9.55
CA LYS A 46 13.82 9.12 -9.63
C LYS A 46 15.09 8.26 -9.72
N LYS A 47 15.04 7.03 -9.21
CA LYS A 47 16.13 6.04 -9.29
C LYS A 47 16.04 5.13 -10.52
N GLY A 48 15.07 5.36 -11.41
CA GLY A 48 14.83 4.51 -12.58
C GLY A 48 14.23 3.14 -12.26
N MET A 49 13.61 2.98 -11.09
CA MET A 49 12.96 1.74 -10.66
C MET A 49 11.45 1.79 -10.92
N GLU A 50 10.83 0.62 -11.10
CA GLU A 50 9.37 0.54 -11.25
C GLU A 50 8.66 0.93 -9.94
N PRO A 51 7.64 1.82 -10.00
CA PRO A 51 6.82 2.13 -8.84
C PRO A 51 6.05 0.88 -8.38
N ILE A 52 5.65 0.89 -7.11
CA ILE A 52 4.72 -0.07 -6.53
C ILE A 52 3.34 0.20 -7.13
N ALA A 53 2.75 -0.82 -7.77
CA ALA A 53 1.40 -0.73 -8.30
C ALA A 53 0.35 -0.93 -7.19
N PHE A 54 -0.63 -0.03 -7.09
CA PHE A 54 -1.78 -0.15 -6.20
C PHE A 54 -2.99 0.60 -6.77
N ASP A 55 -4.19 0.09 -6.53
CA ASP A 55 -5.41 0.71 -7.02
C ASP A 55 -5.86 1.89 -6.15
N HIS A 56 -6.30 2.96 -6.79
CA HIS A 56 -6.93 4.10 -6.15
C HIS A 56 -7.73 4.91 -7.17
N ASP A 57 -8.83 5.54 -6.73
CA ASP A 57 -9.68 6.39 -7.57
C ASP A 57 -10.17 7.59 -6.74
N CYS A 58 -11.34 7.51 -6.11
CA CYS A 58 -11.94 8.67 -5.42
C CYS A 58 -11.08 9.29 -4.29
N ARG A 59 -10.16 8.53 -3.66
CA ARG A 59 -9.38 8.91 -2.46
C ARG A 59 -10.18 9.47 -1.26
N GLU A 60 -11.50 9.32 -1.28
CA GLU A 60 -12.42 9.89 -0.28
C GLU A 60 -13.12 8.82 0.59
N GLY A 61 -12.73 7.55 0.42
CA GLY A 61 -13.33 6.43 1.15
C GLY A 61 -14.69 5.97 0.62
N ILE A 62 -15.01 6.27 -0.64
CA ILE A 62 -16.31 6.00 -1.25
C ILE A 62 -16.28 4.75 -2.15
N CYS A 63 -15.37 4.69 -3.12
CA CYS A 63 -15.39 3.66 -4.18
C CYS A 63 -14.99 2.24 -3.73
N GLY A 64 -14.32 2.09 -2.57
CA GLY A 64 -13.83 0.79 -2.09
C GLY A 64 -12.65 0.20 -2.86
N MET A 65 -12.01 0.94 -3.77
CA MET A 65 -10.96 0.42 -4.66
C MET A 65 -9.57 0.29 -3.99
N CYS A 66 -9.25 1.13 -3.01
CA CYS A 66 -7.92 1.20 -2.38
C CYS A 66 -7.62 0.11 -1.33
N SER A 67 -8.29 -1.03 -1.38
CA SER A 67 -8.14 -2.07 -0.35
C SER A 67 -6.73 -2.65 -0.34
N GLN A 68 -6.10 -2.63 0.83
CA GLN A 68 -4.80 -3.22 1.12
C GLN A 68 -4.89 -3.89 2.49
N VAL A 69 -4.04 -4.88 2.74
CA VAL A 69 -3.86 -5.47 4.06
C VAL A 69 -2.59 -4.88 4.66
N ILE A 70 -2.74 -4.14 5.76
CA ILE A 70 -1.66 -3.39 6.40
C ILE A 70 -1.43 -4.00 7.78
N ASN A 71 -0.23 -4.53 8.02
CA ASN A 71 0.13 -5.29 9.22
C ASN A 71 -0.87 -6.43 9.53
N GLY A 72 -1.33 -7.13 8.49
CA GLY A 72 -2.30 -8.23 8.60
C GLY A 72 -3.76 -7.80 8.79
N ILE A 73 -4.05 -6.50 8.85
CA ILE A 73 -5.41 -5.97 9.05
C ILE A 73 -5.87 -5.28 7.75
N PRO A 74 -7.04 -5.67 7.17
CA PRO A 74 -7.61 -4.94 6.05
C PRO A 74 -7.80 -3.46 6.38
N HIS A 75 -7.29 -2.57 5.53
CA HIS A 75 -7.26 -1.12 5.72
C HIS A 75 -6.45 -0.61 6.92
N GLY A 76 -5.73 -1.48 7.62
CA GLY A 76 -4.83 -1.12 8.71
C GLY A 76 -5.49 -0.97 10.08
N PRO A 77 -4.76 -0.40 11.06
CA PRO A 77 -5.08 -0.53 12.48
C PRO A 77 -6.26 0.33 12.95
N LYS A 78 -6.72 1.29 12.13
CA LYS A 78 -7.81 2.18 12.51
C LYS A 78 -9.15 1.61 12.05
N GLU A 79 -10.03 1.32 13.00
CA GLU A 79 -11.37 0.83 12.68
C GLU A 79 -12.17 1.82 11.83
N LYS A 80 -13.11 1.27 11.04
CA LYS A 80 -14.07 2.03 10.21
C LYS A 80 -13.40 3.08 9.32
N THR A 81 -12.21 2.75 8.81
CA THR A 81 -11.40 3.62 7.96
C THR A 81 -10.99 2.87 6.71
N THR A 82 -10.99 3.56 5.57
CA THR A 82 -10.45 3.03 4.31
C THR A 82 -8.96 3.36 4.19
N THR A 83 -8.20 2.61 3.40
CA THR A 83 -6.75 2.84 3.22
C THR A 83 -6.45 4.28 2.81
N CYS A 84 -7.23 4.85 1.88
CA CYS A 84 -7.03 6.23 1.43
C CYS A 84 -7.33 7.29 2.50
N GLN A 85 -8.07 6.94 3.56
CA GLN A 85 -8.33 7.83 4.70
C GLN A 85 -7.51 7.47 5.94
N LEU A 86 -6.71 6.41 5.89
CA LEU A 86 -5.79 6.05 6.95
C LEU A 86 -4.65 7.06 6.96
N HIS A 87 -4.56 7.89 7.98
CA HIS A 87 -3.50 8.88 8.10
C HIS A 87 -2.26 8.31 8.78
N MET A 88 -1.08 8.84 8.44
CA MET A 88 0.20 8.35 8.95
C MET A 88 0.39 8.61 10.45
N ARG A 89 -0.34 9.55 11.05
CA ARG A 89 -0.40 9.76 12.52
C ARG A 89 -0.88 8.54 13.32
N ASN A 90 -1.41 7.51 12.68
CA ASN A 90 -1.74 6.23 13.34
C ASN A 90 -0.54 5.29 13.50
N PHE A 91 0.63 5.68 12.99
CA PHE A 91 1.90 4.97 13.09
C PHE A 91 2.92 5.81 13.87
N ARG A 92 4.01 5.17 14.30
CA ARG A 92 5.11 5.79 15.04
C ARG A 92 6.36 5.89 14.17
N ASP A 93 7.20 6.87 14.49
CA ASP A 93 8.52 6.99 13.88
C ASP A 93 9.35 5.73 14.14
N GLY A 94 9.99 5.21 13.08
CA GLY A 94 10.76 3.96 13.10
C GLY A 94 9.94 2.68 12.89
N ASP A 95 8.60 2.77 12.81
CA ASP A 95 7.75 1.59 12.65
C ASP A 95 8.09 0.79 11.39
N THR A 96 7.84 -0.51 11.48
CA THR A 96 7.88 -1.42 10.35
C THR A 96 6.45 -1.76 9.93
N ILE A 97 6.12 -1.52 8.67
CA ILE A 97 4.78 -1.70 8.12
C ILE A 97 4.85 -2.73 6.99
N TYR A 98 4.07 -3.80 7.12
CA TYR A 98 3.86 -4.81 6.09
C TYR A 98 2.62 -4.44 5.27
N ILE A 99 2.75 -4.46 3.95
CA ILE A 99 1.71 -4.05 3.01
C ILE A 99 1.50 -5.17 2.00
N GLU A 100 0.31 -5.73 2.00
CA GLU A 100 -0.08 -6.83 1.12
C GLU A 100 -1.31 -6.47 0.27
N PRO A 101 -1.46 -7.09 -0.92
CA PRO A 101 -2.72 -7.04 -1.64
C PRO A 101 -3.83 -7.65 -0.77
N PHE A 102 -5.07 -7.26 -1.05
CA PHE A 102 -6.21 -7.93 -0.46
C PHE A 102 -6.29 -9.38 -0.96
N ARG A 103 -5.97 -10.35 -0.11
CA ARG A 103 -5.91 -11.77 -0.51
C ARG A 103 -7.23 -12.49 -0.27
N ALA A 104 -7.91 -12.85 -1.35
CA ALA A 104 -8.97 -13.86 -1.31
C ALA A 104 -8.98 -14.65 -2.63
N LYS A 105 -9.51 -15.87 -2.64
CA LYS A 105 -9.60 -16.69 -3.88
C LYS A 105 -10.36 -15.99 -5.01
N ALA A 106 -11.35 -15.16 -4.66
CA ALA A 106 -12.14 -14.38 -5.61
C ALA A 106 -11.41 -13.14 -6.15
N PHE A 107 -10.27 -12.75 -5.57
CA PHE A 107 -9.53 -11.53 -5.89
C PHE A 107 -8.07 -11.86 -6.19
N PRO A 108 -7.76 -12.47 -7.35
CA PRO A 108 -6.38 -12.80 -7.71
C PRO A 108 -5.54 -11.51 -7.86
N VAL A 109 -4.26 -11.59 -7.50
CA VAL A 109 -3.31 -10.47 -7.66
C VAL A 109 -2.99 -10.29 -9.14
N ILE A 110 -3.12 -9.06 -9.64
CA ILE A 110 -2.72 -8.69 -11.01
C ILE A 110 -1.27 -8.24 -11.00
N LYS A 111 -0.92 -7.23 -10.19
CA LYS A 111 0.45 -6.71 -10.06
C LYS A 111 0.61 -6.03 -8.70
N ASP A 112 1.67 -6.37 -7.98
CA ASP A 112 1.98 -5.84 -6.65
C ASP A 112 0.75 -5.86 -5.72
N LEU A 113 0.14 -4.70 -5.45
CA LEU A 113 -1.01 -4.57 -4.55
C LEU A 113 -2.36 -4.53 -5.29
N ILE A 114 -2.35 -4.55 -6.63
CA ILE A 114 -3.54 -4.56 -7.49
C ILE A 114 -4.12 -5.97 -7.55
N ILE A 115 -5.45 -6.05 -7.41
CA ILE A 115 -6.21 -7.29 -7.50
C ILE A 115 -7.28 -7.19 -8.58
N ASP A 116 -7.65 -8.33 -9.15
CA ASP A 116 -8.78 -8.41 -10.05
C ASP A 116 -10.09 -8.34 -9.24
N ARG A 117 -10.97 -7.42 -9.66
CA ARG A 117 -12.27 -7.14 -9.03
C ARG A 117 -13.43 -7.33 -10.00
N SER A 118 -13.21 -7.96 -11.16
CA SER A 118 -14.20 -8.09 -12.25
C SER A 118 -15.37 -9.05 -11.99
N ALA A 119 -15.47 -9.61 -10.80
CA ALA A 119 -16.52 -10.55 -10.41
C ALA A 119 -17.93 -9.95 -10.43
#